data_AF-A0A7R9WQS8-F1
#
_entry.id   AF-A0A7R9WQS8-F1
#
_cell.length_a   1.000
_cell.length_b   1.000
_cell.length_c   1.000
_cell.angle_alpha   90.00
_cell.angle_beta   90.00
_cell.angle_gamma   90.00
#
_symmetry.space_group_name_H-M   'P 1'
#
loop_
_entity.id
_entity.type
_entity.pdbx_description
1 polymer ?
#
loop_
_entity_poly.entity_id
_entity_poly.type
_entity_poly.pdbx_seq_one_letter_code
_entity_poly.pdbx_strand_id
1 'polypeptide(L)'
;IFTQNLRSLTNHIHLAELVKEHTEEPSFREQWQTERSMIEGETCYDILEDWIAAQCNPYQVLRLLCLQSLCAGGIKSGRYDTIRNQIVQVYGYEFMFVLNDLEKVGLIRRRETIWVDTSSSFNTLRKSLTLINAEVDTVEPDDIAYVSSGYAPLTVRLVQTAIRGWFGKDEVVKELQGRLIDITQHMPPEDLGTSMKRGAVGNLRSFAKSVVSTSSKKPTMIVMYLGGVSYMEISALRFLSRHPTFPYHIVTVTTKIINGSTLLQSLG
;
A
#
# COMPACT_ATOMS: atom_id res chain seq x y z
N ILE A 1 34.86 11.30 13.35
CA ILE A 1 33.83 10.28 13.71
C ILE A 1 32.97 10.77 14.88
N PHE A 2 33.51 11.07 16.06
CA PHE A 2 32.71 11.56 17.21
C PHE A 2 31.92 12.86 16.92
N THR A 3 32.57 13.86 16.33
CA THR A 3 31.93 15.14 15.94
C THR A 3 30.86 14.98 14.85
N GLN A 4 31.04 14.04 13.92
CA GLN A 4 30.08 13.71 12.88
C GLN A 4 28.84 13.01 13.47
N ASN A 5 29.04 12.10 14.42
CA ASN A 5 27.95 11.43 15.13
C ASN A 5 27.14 12.42 15.97
N LEU A 6 27.79 13.37 16.65
CA LEU A 6 27.10 14.44 17.39
C LEU A 6 26.28 15.34 16.47
N ARG A 7 26.83 15.79 15.33
CA ARG A 7 26.08 16.58 14.35
C ARG A 7 24.88 15.83 13.80
N SER A 8 25.04 14.53 13.48
CA SER A 8 23.93 13.69 13.02
C SER A 8 22.84 13.56 14.10
N LEU A 9 23.24 13.34 15.36
CA LEU A 9 22.31 13.23 16.48
C LEU A 9 21.53 14.52 16.68
N THR A 10 22.21 15.67 16.73
CA THR A 10 21.57 16.97 16.85
C THR A 10 20.56 17.20 15.72
N ASN A 11 20.92 16.89 14.47
CA ASN A 11 19.99 17.02 13.34
C ASN A 11 18.74 16.12 13.51
N HIS A 12 18.92 14.86 13.94
CA HIS A 12 17.79 13.96 14.15
C HIS A 12 16.88 14.37 15.31
N ILE A 13 17.43 14.96 16.37
CA ILE A 13 16.64 15.50 17.48
C ILE A 13 15.74 16.64 16.98
N HIS A 14 16.30 17.61 16.26
CA HIS A 14 15.52 18.73 15.72
C HIS A 14 14.44 18.26 14.74
N LEU A 15 14.76 17.30 13.86
CA LEU A 15 13.76 16.72 12.96
C LEU A 15 12.66 15.98 13.72
N ALA A 16 12.98 15.26 14.78
CA ALA A 16 12.00 14.57 15.61
C ALA A 16 11.09 15.55 16.35
N GLU A 17 11.62 16.68 16.83
CA GLU A 17 10.83 17.75 17.46
C GLU A 17 9.83 18.36 16.48
N LEU A 18 10.27 18.71 15.27
CA LEU A 18 9.40 19.26 14.22
C LEU A 18 8.30 18.26 13.80
N VAL A 19 8.65 16.98 13.65
CA VAL A 19 7.67 15.94 13.36
C VAL A 19 6.68 15.78 14.51
N LYS A 20 7.17 15.78 15.76
CA LYS A 20 6.33 15.64 16.95
C LYS A 20 5.30 16.75 17.03
N GLU A 21 5.73 18.00 16.90
CA GLU A 21 4.85 19.18 16.91
C GLU A 21 3.69 19.02 15.92
N HIS A 22 3.98 18.63 14.68
CA HIS A 22 2.95 18.41 13.67
C HIS A 22 2.05 17.20 13.98
N THR A 23 2.59 16.10 14.50
CA THR A 23 1.78 14.91 14.84
C THR A 23 0.88 15.07 16.06
N GLU A 24 1.14 16.08 16.90
CA GLU A 24 0.31 16.42 18.06
C GLU A 24 -0.86 17.35 17.69
N GLU A 25 -0.87 17.94 16.50
CA GLU A 25 -1.98 18.76 16.02
C GLU A 25 -3.29 17.96 15.94
N PRO A 26 -4.44 18.55 16.37
CA PRO A 26 -5.74 17.88 16.29
C PRO A 26 -6.12 17.47 14.86
N SER A 27 -5.82 18.33 13.88
CA SER A 27 -6.06 18.10 12.45
C SER A 27 -5.36 16.84 11.93
N PHE A 28 -4.11 16.62 12.35
CA PHE A 28 -3.35 15.43 11.99
C PHE A 28 -3.98 14.16 12.57
N ARG A 29 -4.42 14.21 13.83
CA ARG A 29 -5.07 13.07 14.50
C ARG A 29 -6.42 12.74 13.87
N GLU A 30 -7.22 13.76 13.58
CA GLU A 30 -8.51 13.61 12.90
C GLU A 30 -8.32 12.99 11.50
N GLN A 31 -7.33 13.46 10.75
CA GLN A 31 -6.96 12.88 9.46
C GLN A 31 -6.60 11.39 9.61
N TRP A 32 -5.71 11.07 10.55
CA TRP A 32 -5.27 9.69 10.77
C TRP A 32 -6.42 8.77 11.18
N GLN A 33 -7.32 9.24 12.05
CA GLN A 33 -8.52 8.50 12.46
C GLN A 33 -9.45 8.26 11.27
N THR A 34 -9.67 9.28 10.45
CA THR A 34 -10.49 9.19 9.24
C THR A 34 -9.91 8.18 8.24
N GLU A 35 -8.61 8.26 7.96
CA GLU A 35 -7.92 7.29 7.09
C GLU A 35 -8.04 5.86 7.64
N ARG A 36 -7.88 5.69 8.96
CA ARG A 36 -8.02 4.38 9.62
C ARG A 36 -9.45 3.82 9.52
N SER A 37 -10.46 4.63 9.83
CA SER A 37 -11.88 4.25 9.69
C SER A 37 -12.21 3.77 8.28
N MET A 38 -11.73 4.48 7.24
CA MET A 38 -11.92 4.06 5.84
C MET A 38 -11.28 2.70 5.52
N ILE A 39 -10.05 2.46 6.01
CA ILE A 39 -9.34 1.18 5.82
C ILE A 39 -10.07 0.05 6.58
N GLU A 40 -10.65 0.34 7.74
CA GLU A 40 -11.47 -0.59 8.53
C GLU A 40 -12.86 -0.88 7.92
N GLY A 41 -13.22 -0.15 6.86
CA GLY A 41 -14.40 -0.37 6.02
C GLY A 41 -15.56 0.59 6.30
N GLU A 42 -15.33 1.62 7.10
CA GLU A 42 -16.31 2.69 7.33
C GLU A 42 -16.36 3.66 6.14
N THR A 43 -17.49 4.35 6.01
CA THR A 43 -17.66 5.40 5.01
C THR A 43 -17.70 6.77 5.68
N CYS A 44 -16.72 7.62 5.39
CA CYS A 44 -16.55 8.92 6.05
C CYS A 44 -16.88 10.07 5.08
N TYR A 45 -18.02 10.01 4.40
CA TYR A 45 -18.42 11.04 3.43
C TYR A 45 -18.67 12.40 4.08
N ASP A 46 -19.26 12.42 5.28
CA ASP A 46 -19.60 13.68 5.96
C ASP A 46 -18.33 14.47 6.32
N ILE A 47 -17.29 13.79 6.83
CA ILE A 47 -15.97 14.39 7.09
C ILE A 47 -15.35 14.94 5.80
N LEU A 48 -15.49 14.22 4.69
CA LEU A 48 -14.97 14.66 3.40
C LEU A 48 -15.69 15.92 2.89
N GLU A 49 -17.00 16.01 3.09
CA GLU A 49 -17.80 17.19 2.76
C GLU A 49 -17.43 18.39 3.66
N ASP A 50 -17.20 18.16 4.96
CA ASP A 50 -16.72 19.18 5.90
C ASP A 50 -15.35 19.74 5.49
N TRP A 51 -14.43 18.87 5.05
CA TRP A 51 -13.11 19.28 4.57
C TRP A 51 -13.18 20.08 3.26
N ILE A 52 -14.14 19.76 2.38
CA ILE A 52 -14.42 20.57 1.19
C ILE A 52 -14.96 21.94 1.60
N ALA A 53 -15.92 21.99 2.51
CA ALA A 53 -16.51 23.24 3.00
C ALA A 53 -15.47 24.13 3.71
N ALA A 54 -14.53 23.52 4.44
CA ALA A 54 -13.42 24.21 5.11
C ALA A 54 -12.30 24.66 4.15
N GLN A 55 -12.41 24.38 2.86
CA GLN A 55 -11.40 24.73 1.83
C GLN A 55 -10.01 24.19 2.17
N CYS A 56 -9.94 22.96 2.72
CA CYS A 56 -8.66 22.28 2.95
C CYS A 56 -7.89 22.07 1.64
N ASN A 57 -6.62 21.65 1.72
CA ASN A 57 -5.82 21.42 0.51
C ASN A 57 -6.52 20.39 -0.41
N PRO A 58 -6.78 20.70 -1.69
CA PRO A 58 -7.54 19.82 -2.57
C PRO A 58 -6.87 18.45 -2.75
N TYR A 59 -5.54 18.37 -2.70
CA TYR A 59 -4.83 17.09 -2.79
C TYR A 59 -5.04 16.20 -1.54
N GLN A 60 -5.30 16.78 -0.37
CA GLN A 60 -5.66 16.00 0.83
C GLN A 60 -7.08 15.43 0.67
N VAL A 61 -8.03 16.25 0.21
CA VAL A 61 -9.42 15.81 -0.08
C VAL A 61 -9.45 14.72 -1.14
N LEU A 62 -8.75 14.92 -2.27
CA LEU A 62 -8.66 13.93 -3.34
C LEU A 62 -8.03 12.62 -2.86
N ARG A 63 -7.04 12.68 -1.96
CA ARG A 63 -6.42 11.48 -1.38
C ARG A 63 -7.42 10.69 -0.55
N LEU A 64 -8.19 11.36 0.32
CA LEU A 64 -9.25 10.72 1.09
C LEU A 64 -10.36 10.16 0.19
N LEU A 65 -10.73 10.88 -0.88
CA LEU A 65 -11.72 10.41 -1.84
C LEU A 65 -11.27 9.13 -2.56
N CYS A 66 -10.00 9.08 -2.98
CA CYS A 66 -9.39 7.89 -3.58
C CYS A 66 -9.35 6.74 -2.57
N LEU A 67 -8.94 7.00 -1.32
CA LEU A 67 -8.91 5.98 -0.27
C LEU A 67 -10.31 5.40 -0.02
N GLN A 68 -11.32 6.26 0.14
CA GLN A 68 -12.71 5.86 0.32
C GLN A 68 -13.20 4.99 -0.84
N SER A 69 -12.91 5.39 -2.09
CA SER A 69 -13.27 4.63 -3.29
C SER A 69 -12.58 3.26 -3.33
N LEU A 70 -11.26 3.20 -3.09
CA LEU A 70 -10.50 1.95 -3.13
C LEU A 70 -10.93 0.97 -2.03
N CYS A 71 -11.17 1.46 -0.81
CA CYS A 71 -11.60 0.62 0.31
C CYS A 71 -13.06 0.15 0.17
N ALA A 72 -13.94 0.97 -0.38
CA ALA A 72 -15.36 0.64 -0.56
C ALA A 72 -15.70 -0.07 -1.88
N GLY A 73 -14.74 -0.20 -2.82
CA GLY A 73 -14.99 -0.78 -4.14
C GLY A 73 -15.75 0.18 -5.08
N GLY A 74 -15.55 1.48 -4.89
CA GLY A 74 -16.19 2.56 -5.62
C GLY A 74 -17.23 3.32 -4.80
N ILE A 75 -17.64 4.47 -5.33
CA ILE A 75 -18.58 5.40 -4.71
C ILE A 75 -19.89 5.34 -5.49
N LYS A 76 -21.03 5.25 -4.79
CA LYS A 76 -22.36 5.25 -5.42
C LYS A 76 -22.53 6.50 -6.29
N SER A 77 -23.05 6.34 -7.51
CA SER A 77 -23.18 7.40 -8.51
C SER A 77 -23.74 8.72 -7.96
N GLY A 78 -24.86 8.68 -7.24
CA GLY A 78 -25.45 9.90 -6.64
C GLY A 78 -24.52 10.63 -5.65
N ARG A 79 -23.81 9.89 -4.78
CA ARG A 79 -22.87 10.49 -3.82
C ARG A 79 -21.62 11.00 -4.53
N TYR A 80 -21.12 10.26 -5.51
CA TYR A 80 -19.98 10.65 -6.32
C TYR A 80 -20.26 11.97 -7.06
N ASP A 81 -21.42 12.09 -7.70
CA ASP A 81 -21.81 13.30 -8.43
C ASP A 81 -21.93 14.51 -7.50
N THR A 82 -22.46 14.34 -6.28
CA THR A 82 -22.51 15.41 -5.26
C THR A 82 -21.09 15.89 -4.88
N ILE A 83 -20.21 14.96 -4.50
CA ILE A 83 -18.83 15.31 -4.08
C ILE A 83 -18.06 15.93 -5.24
N ARG A 84 -18.17 15.39 -6.46
CA ARG A 84 -17.55 15.96 -7.66
C ARG A 84 -17.98 17.41 -7.86
N ASN A 85 -19.29 17.68 -7.77
CA ASN A 85 -19.81 19.03 -7.97
C ASN A 85 -19.31 19.99 -6.88
N GLN A 86 -19.25 19.56 -5.62
CA GLN A 86 -18.69 20.37 -4.53
C GLN A 86 -17.21 20.68 -4.75
N ILE A 87 -16.40 19.69 -5.13
CA ILE A 87 -14.97 19.89 -5.42
C ILE A 87 -14.78 20.92 -6.54
N VAL A 88 -15.52 20.79 -7.64
CA VAL A 88 -15.42 21.71 -8.78
C VAL A 88 -15.88 23.13 -8.38
N GLN A 89 -16.93 23.24 -7.57
CA GLN A 89 -17.44 24.54 -7.12
C GLN A 89 -16.48 25.26 -6.16
N VAL A 90 -15.83 24.52 -5.26
CA VAL A 90 -14.94 25.10 -4.24
C VAL A 90 -13.53 25.35 -4.79
N TYR A 91 -12.98 24.41 -5.55
CA TYR A 91 -11.57 24.44 -5.95
C TYR A 91 -11.35 24.85 -7.41
N GLY A 92 -12.38 24.83 -8.25
CA GLY A 92 -12.29 25.26 -9.66
C GLY A 92 -12.59 24.15 -10.68
N TYR A 93 -12.89 24.58 -11.91
CA TYR A 93 -13.25 23.67 -13.02
C TYR A 93 -12.09 22.81 -13.51
N GLU A 94 -10.84 23.21 -13.26
CA GLU A 94 -9.65 22.42 -13.57
C GLU A 94 -9.67 21.04 -12.90
N PHE A 95 -10.26 20.94 -11.70
CA PHE A 95 -10.37 19.67 -10.97
C PHE A 95 -11.31 18.66 -11.64
N MET A 96 -12.14 19.09 -12.60
CA MET A 96 -12.91 18.17 -13.43
C MET A 96 -11.98 17.24 -14.24
N PHE A 97 -10.88 17.78 -14.77
CA PHE A 97 -9.92 16.99 -15.55
C PHE A 97 -9.15 16.03 -14.64
N VAL A 98 -8.72 16.51 -13.47
CA VAL A 98 -8.04 15.68 -12.46
C VAL A 98 -8.93 14.52 -12.02
N LEU A 99 -10.21 14.78 -11.71
CA LEU A 99 -11.16 13.73 -11.32
C LEU A 99 -11.39 12.69 -12.42
N ASN A 100 -11.45 13.15 -13.68
CA ASN A 100 -11.56 12.26 -14.83
C ASN A 100 -10.31 11.39 -15.02
N ASP A 101 -9.11 11.94 -14.81
CA ASP A 101 -7.87 11.16 -14.92
C ASP A 101 -7.72 10.18 -13.73
N LEU A 102 -8.17 10.55 -12.53
CA LEU A 102 -8.26 9.63 -11.38
C LEU A 102 -9.25 8.49 -11.63
N GLU A 103 -10.34 8.74 -12.36
CA GLU A 103 -11.30 7.71 -12.77
C GLU A 103 -10.70 6.77 -13.83
N LYS A 104 -10.01 7.31 -14.84
CA LYS A 104 -9.31 6.50 -15.86
C LYS A 104 -8.24 5.58 -15.27
N VAL A 105 -7.48 6.06 -14.29
CA VAL A 105 -6.45 5.26 -13.59
C VAL A 105 -7.10 4.30 -12.58
N GLY A 106 -8.40 4.44 -12.30
CA GLY A 106 -9.17 3.54 -11.45
C GLY A 106 -8.97 3.76 -9.95
N LEU A 107 -8.37 4.89 -9.55
CA LEU A 107 -8.27 5.34 -8.16
C LEU A 107 -9.62 5.76 -7.62
N ILE A 108 -10.44 6.36 -8.48
CA ILE A 108 -11.85 6.64 -8.20
C ILE A 108 -12.71 5.78 -9.13
N ARG A 109 -13.75 5.16 -8.58
CA ARG A 109 -14.69 4.36 -9.38
C ARG A 109 -16.11 4.81 -9.07
N ARG A 110 -16.82 5.27 -10.10
CA ARG A 110 -18.25 5.52 -10.02
C ARG A 110 -19.00 4.19 -10.11
N ARG A 111 -19.75 3.84 -9.07
CA ARG A 111 -20.55 2.61 -9.01
C ARG A 111 -22.00 2.90 -9.39
N GLU A 112 -22.40 2.41 -10.56
CA GLU A 112 -23.81 2.36 -10.96
C GLU A 112 -24.55 1.28 -10.17
N THR A 113 -25.81 1.55 -9.81
CA THR A 113 -26.61 0.76 -8.86
C THR A 113 -27.04 -0.61 -9.36
N ILE A 114 -26.82 -0.95 -10.64
CA ILE A 114 -27.64 -1.96 -11.29
C ILE A 114 -27.02 -3.38 -11.24
N TRP A 115 -25.69 -3.56 -11.18
CA TRP A 115 -25.08 -4.91 -11.32
C TRP A 115 -23.69 -5.14 -10.68
N VAL A 116 -23.23 -4.27 -9.76
CA VAL A 116 -21.88 -4.42 -9.19
C VAL A 116 -21.95 -5.14 -7.84
N ASP A 117 -21.13 -6.18 -7.68
CA ASP A 117 -20.95 -6.91 -6.42
C ASP A 117 -20.85 -5.96 -5.22
N THR A 118 -21.68 -6.22 -4.21
CA THR A 118 -21.79 -5.37 -3.01
C THR A 118 -20.53 -5.43 -2.14
N SER A 119 -19.68 -6.44 -2.33
CA SER A 119 -18.45 -6.64 -1.57
C SER A 119 -17.28 -5.90 -2.20
N SER A 120 -16.54 -5.12 -1.40
CA SER A 120 -15.31 -4.48 -1.90
C SER A 120 -14.17 -5.49 -1.96
N SER A 121 -13.44 -5.52 -3.07
CA SER A 121 -12.23 -6.35 -3.23
C SER A 121 -11.23 -6.11 -2.10
N PHE A 122 -11.11 -4.86 -1.64
CA PHE A 122 -10.26 -4.52 -0.52
C PHE A 122 -10.72 -5.16 0.79
N ASN A 123 -12.02 -5.28 1.06
CA ASN A 123 -12.51 -5.95 2.27
C ASN A 123 -12.20 -7.45 2.26
N THR A 124 -12.30 -8.11 1.10
CA THR A 124 -11.86 -9.51 0.94
C THR A 124 -10.37 -9.62 1.24
N LEU A 125 -9.53 -8.81 0.59
CA LEU A 125 -8.08 -8.79 0.79
C LEU A 125 -7.70 -8.48 2.24
N ARG A 126 -8.39 -7.51 2.86
CA ARG A 126 -8.18 -7.11 4.25
C ARG A 126 -8.31 -8.28 5.21
N LYS A 127 -9.38 -9.07 5.07
CA LYS A 127 -9.63 -10.24 5.91
C LYS A 127 -8.66 -11.38 5.58
N SER A 128 -8.54 -11.75 4.30
CA SER A 128 -7.74 -12.90 3.87
C SER A 128 -6.23 -12.73 4.05
N LEU A 129 -5.75 -11.49 4.08
CA LEU A 129 -4.33 -11.15 4.30
C LEU A 129 -4.06 -10.49 5.65
N THR A 130 -5.06 -10.39 6.54
CA THR A 130 -4.96 -9.75 7.85
C THR A 130 -4.24 -8.41 7.75
N LEU A 131 -4.77 -7.50 6.92
CA LEU A 131 -4.13 -6.21 6.66
C LEU A 131 -4.25 -5.23 7.83
N ILE A 132 -5.15 -5.49 8.77
CA ILE A 132 -5.33 -4.66 9.97
C ILE A 132 -4.96 -5.49 11.19
N ASN A 133 -4.05 -4.93 11.99
CA ASN A 133 -3.68 -5.43 13.31
C ASN A 133 -3.64 -4.24 14.27
N ALA A 134 -4.73 -4.01 14.99
CA ALA A 134 -4.87 -2.86 15.89
C ALA A 134 -3.96 -2.90 17.12
N GLU A 135 -3.47 -4.08 17.49
CA GLU A 135 -2.73 -4.33 18.74
C GLU A 135 -1.22 -4.42 18.54
N VAL A 136 -0.71 -4.01 17.36
CA VAL A 136 0.72 -4.09 17.05
C VAL A 136 1.55 -3.19 17.97
N ASP A 137 2.61 -3.73 18.56
CA ASP A 137 3.57 -2.98 19.34
C ASP A 137 4.46 -2.13 18.40
N THR A 138 4.56 -0.83 18.66
CA THR A 138 5.38 0.09 17.85
C THR A 138 6.84 0.18 18.32
N VAL A 139 7.15 -0.30 19.51
CA VAL A 139 8.49 -0.29 20.12
C VAL A 139 9.21 -1.60 19.83
N GLU A 140 8.55 -2.73 20.09
CA GLU A 140 9.05 -4.07 19.78
C GLU A 140 8.12 -4.77 18.78
N PRO A 141 8.14 -4.36 17.49
CA PRO A 141 7.17 -4.83 16.52
C PRO A 141 7.32 -6.31 16.21
N ASP A 142 6.20 -7.02 16.24
CA ASP A 142 6.04 -8.43 15.86
C ASP A 142 5.52 -8.59 14.41
N ASP A 143 4.82 -7.57 13.90
CA ASP A 143 4.24 -7.55 12.58
C ASP A 143 4.56 -6.29 11.77
N ILE A 144 4.54 -6.40 10.44
CA ILE A 144 4.76 -5.28 9.50
C ILE A 144 3.76 -4.14 9.64
N ALA A 145 2.60 -4.36 10.28
CA ALA A 145 1.60 -3.33 10.54
C ALA A 145 2.11 -2.16 11.42
N TYR A 146 3.26 -2.34 12.09
CA TYR A 146 3.87 -1.31 12.94
C TYR A 146 4.19 -0.01 12.17
N VAL A 147 4.46 -0.10 10.86
CA VAL A 147 4.86 1.05 10.03
C VAL A 147 3.78 2.12 9.90
N SER A 148 2.53 1.78 10.21
CA SER A 148 1.40 2.73 10.23
C SER A 148 0.56 2.61 11.49
N SER A 149 1.07 1.96 12.54
CA SER A 149 0.35 1.70 13.79
C SER A 149 -1.01 1.01 13.61
N GLY A 150 -1.08 0.05 12.68
CA GLY A 150 -2.29 -0.78 12.54
C GLY A 150 -2.52 -1.39 11.16
N TYR A 151 -2.01 -0.79 10.10
CA TYR A 151 -2.21 -1.28 8.73
C TYR A 151 -0.91 -1.85 8.16
N ALA A 152 -0.97 -3.09 7.70
CA ALA A 152 0.11 -3.74 6.97
C ALA A 152 -0.01 -3.41 5.48
N PRO A 153 1.03 -2.80 4.86
CA PRO A 153 1.00 -2.52 3.43
C PRO A 153 0.70 -3.78 2.60
N LEU A 154 -0.37 -3.73 1.81
CA LEU A 154 -0.82 -4.86 0.98
C LEU A 154 0.34 -5.47 0.17
N THR A 155 1.14 -4.65 -0.50
CA THR A 155 2.26 -5.10 -1.34
C THR A 155 3.28 -5.94 -0.56
N VAL A 156 3.58 -5.55 0.69
CA VAL A 156 4.52 -6.26 1.56
C VAL A 156 3.89 -7.55 2.10
N ARG A 157 2.59 -7.54 2.38
CA ARG A 157 1.83 -8.73 2.78
C ARG A 157 1.72 -9.76 1.65
N LEU A 158 1.67 -9.31 0.40
CA LEU A 158 1.76 -10.17 -0.79
C LEU A 158 3.13 -10.84 -0.88
N VAL A 159 4.24 -10.13 -0.60
CA VAL A 159 5.59 -10.73 -0.54
C VAL A 159 5.66 -11.81 0.55
N GLN A 160 5.16 -11.54 1.75
CA GLN A 160 5.08 -12.56 2.82
C GLN A 160 4.27 -13.78 2.39
N THR A 161 3.18 -13.55 1.67
CA THR A 161 2.29 -14.61 1.17
C THR A 161 2.96 -15.44 0.09
N ALA A 162 3.59 -14.80 -0.89
CA ALA A 162 4.31 -15.47 -1.98
C ALA A 162 5.34 -16.46 -1.44
N ILE A 163 6.03 -16.11 -0.34
CA ILE A 163 7.03 -16.99 0.29
C ILE A 163 6.42 -18.26 0.88
N ARG A 164 5.18 -18.19 1.40
CA ARG A 164 4.45 -19.34 1.92
C ARG A 164 3.81 -20.17 0.80
N GLY A 165 3.64 -19.56 -0.38
CA GLY A 165 2.94 -20.10 -1.54
C GLY A 165 1.51 -19.57 -1.64
N TRP A 166 0.93 -19.71 -2.84
CA TRP A 166 -0.42 -19.24 -3.18
C TRP A 166 -1.51 -20.31 -2.96
N PHE A 167 -1.13 -21.52 -2.54
CA PHE A 167 -2.07 -22.61 -2.31
C PHE A 167 -3.11 -22.23 -1.25
N GLY A 168 -4.39 -22.38 -1.59
CA GLY A 168 -5.50 -22.01 -0.70
C GLY A 168 -5.77 -20.50 -0.59
N LYS A 169 -5.17 -19.67 -1.46
CA LYS A 169 -5.38 -18.22 -1.51
C LYS A 169 -5.97 -17.74 -2.82
N ASP A 170 -6.80 -18.56 -3.47
CA ASP A 170 -7.42 -18.24 -4.75
C ASP A 170 -8.29 -16.97 -4.68
N GLU A 171 -8.92 -16.72 -3.53
CA GLU A 171 -9.70 -15.50 -3.27
C GLU A 171 -8.82 -14.24 -3.38
N VAL A 172 -7.59 -14.28 -2.84
CA VAL A 172 -6.65 -13.15 -2.93
C VAL A 172 -6.26 -12.92 -4.39
N VAL A 173 -5.95 -13.99 -5.12
CA VAL A 173 -5.52 -13.88 -6.53
C VAL A 173 -6.64 -13.36 -7.43
N LYS A 174 -7.89 -13.73 -7.16
CA LYS A 174 -9.07 -13.24 -7.91
C LYS A 174 -9.33 -11.74 -7.73
N GLU A 175 -9.07 -11.22 -6.54
CA GLU A 175 -9.32 -9.81 -6.19
C GLU A 175 -8.20 -8.86 -6.64
N LEU A 176 -7.00 -9.40 -6.90
CA LEU A 176 -5.88 -8.62 -7.42
C LEU A 176 -6.07 -8.32 -8.90
N GLN A 177 -5.75 -7.08 -9.28
CA GLN A 177 -5.74 -6.68 -10.68
C GLN A 177 -4.53 -7.28 -11.40
N GLY A 178 -4.79 -7.95 -12.52
CA GLY A 178 -3.77 -8.55 -13.36
C GLY A 178 -3.68 -10.07 -13.20
N ARG A 179 -2.63 -10.66 -13.77
CA ARG A 179 -2.42 -12.11 -13.79
C ARG A 179 -1.23 -12.47 -12.92
N LEU A 180 -1.43 -13.41 -12.00
CA LEU A 180 -0.32 -14.05 -11.28
C LEU A 180 0.48 -14.91 -12.27
N ILE A 181 1.78 -14.63 -12.36
CA ILE A 181 2.73 -15.36 -13.20
C ILE A 181 3.84 -15.86 -12.30
N ASP A 182 4.10 -17.16 -12.34
CA ASP A 182 5.18 -17.81 -11.62
C ASP A 182 6.01 -18.63 -12.62
N ILE A 183 7.29 -18.29 -12.75
CA ILE A 183 8.19 -18.84 -13.77
C ILE A 183 9.50 -19.25 -13.10
N THR A 184 9.84 -20.53 -13.21
CA THR A 184 11.14 -21.04 -12.79
C THR A 184 12.10 -21.03 -13.97
N GLN A 185 13.21 -20.32 -13.82
CA GLN A 185 14.28 -20.30 -14.82
C GLN A 185 15.28 -21.42 -14.55
N HIS A 186 15.72 -22.09 -15.63
CA HIS A 186 16.76 -23.11 -15.59
C HIS A 186 17.95 -22.68 -16.45
N MET A 187 19.08 -23.33 -16.22
CA MET A 187 20.26 -23.22 -17.06
C MET A 187 20.44 -24.55 -17.82
N PRO A 188 20.57 -24.56 -19.16
CA PRO A 188 20.57 -23.41 -20.08
C PRO A 188 19.19 -22.71 -20.17
N PRO A 189 19.15 -21.40 -20.53
CA PRO A 189 17.91 -20.65 -20.61
C PRO A 189 17.00 -21.23 -21.70
N GLU A 190 15.73 -21.39 -21.35
CA GLU A 190 14.69 -21.84 -22.26
C GLU A 190 13.78 -20.68 -22.66
N ASP A 191 13.06 -20.83 -23.78
CA ASP A 191 12.10 -19.84 -24.24
C ASP A 191 10.97 -19.61 -23.21
N LEU A 192 10.41 -18.41 -23.23
CA LEU A 192 9.34 -18.04 -22.30
C LEU A 192 8.10 -18.94 -22.45
N GLY A 193 7.78 -19.35 -23.69
CA GLY A 193 6.63 -20.19 -23.99
C GLY A 193 6.75 -21.63 -23.45
N THR A 194 7.96 -22.19 -23.37
CA THR A 194 8.21 -23.51 -22.76
C THR A 194 8.22 -23.41 -21.24
N SER A 195 8.80 -22.33 -20.70
CA SER A 195 8.87 -22.07 -19.26
C SER A 195 7.48 -21.87 -18.64
N MET A 196 6.55 -21.19 -19.34
CA MET A 196 5.16 -21.02 -18.85
C MET A 196 4.33 -22.31 -18.82
N LYS A 197 4.67 -23.32 -19.63
CA LYS A 197 3.93 -24.60 -19.68
C LYS A 197 4.30 -25.54 -18.53
N ARG A 198 5.49 -25.35 -17.95
CA ARG A 198 5.90 -26.00 -16.71
C ARG A 198 5.23 -25.25 -15.57
N GLY A 199 4.04 -25.68 -15.17
CA GLY A 199 3.31 -25.06 -14.06
C GLY A 199 4.19 -24.87 -12.83
N ALA A 200 3.84 -23.91 -11.98
CA ALA A 200 4.61 -23.50 -10.80
C ALA A 200 5.07 -24.70 -9.95
N VAL A 201 6.38 -24.82 -9.72
CA VAL A 201 6.96 -25.84 -8.84
C VAL A 201 7.75 -25.18 -7.73
N GLY A 202 7.31 -25.45 -6.50
CA GLY A 202 8.13 -25.31 -5.29
C GLY A 202 7.73 -24.14 -4.42
N ASN A 203 7.48 -24.44 -3.14
CA ASN A 203 7.28 -23.41 -2.14
C ASN A 203 8.60 -22.63 -2.00
N LEU A 204 8.63 -21.31 -2.24
CA LEU A 204 9.85 -20.47 -2.12
C LEU A 204 10.58 -20.74 -0.79
N ARG A 205 9.82 -20.98 0.28
CA ARG A 205 10.39 -21.38 1.57
C ARG A 205 11.27 -22.63 1.53
N SER A 206 10.93 -23.63 0.71
CA SER A 206 11.73 -24.86 0.54
C SER A 206 13.03 -24.59 -0.21
N PHE A 207 13.00 -23.77 -1.25
CA PHE A 207 14.19 -23.30 -1.96
C PHE A 207 15.13 -22.55 -1.02
N ALA A 208 14.59 -21.65 -0.20
CA ALA A 208 15.42 -20.92 0.74
C ALA A 208 16.12 -21.84 1.76
N LYS A 209 15.42 -22.88 2.24
CA LYS A 209 16.01 -23.89 3.13
C LYS A 209 17.16 -24.66 2.49
N SER A 210 17.04 -25.06 1.22
CA SER A 210 18.12 -25.80 0.52
C SER A 210 19.35 -24.92 0.25
N VAL A 211 19.16 -23.64 -0.02
CA VAL A 211 20.29 -22.71 -0.20
C VAL A 211 20.99 -22.42 1.12
N VAL A 212 20.24 -22.26 2.21
CA VAL A 212 20.83 -22.04 3.55
C VAL A 212 21.61 -23.26 4.01
N SER A 213 21.14 -24.48 3.76
CA SER A 213 21.90 -25.70 4.10
C SER A 213 23.22 -25.81 3.32
N THR A 214 23.30 -25.20 2.14
CA THR A 214 24.48 -25.29 1.26
C THR A 214 25.47 -24.15 1.50
N SER A 215 24.99 -22.93 1.77
CA SER A 215 25.81 -21.71 1.74
C SER A 215 25.84 -20.93 3.05
N SER A 216 25.19 -21.44 4.11
CA SER A 216 25.02 -20.86 5.46
C SER A 216 24.47 -19.41 5.53
N LYS A 217 24.26 -18.76 4.39
CA LYS A 217 23.73 -17.41 4.24
C LYS A 217 22.32 -17.45 3.65
N LYS A 218 21.50 -16.46 4.00
CA LYS A 218 20.17 -16.28 3.42
C LYS A 218 20.30 -15.95 1.92
N PRO A 219 19.55 -16.60 1.02
CA PRO A 219 19.48 -16.19 -0.38
C PRO A 219 18.95 -14.76 -0.53
N THR A 220 19.36 -14.09 -1.60
CA THR A 220 18.88 -12.72 -1.90
C THR A 220 17.59 -12.78 -2.72
N MET A 221 16.57 -12.05 -2.30
CA MET A 221 15.31 -11.85 -3.02
C MET A 221 15.24 -10.41 -3.52
N ILE A 222 15.03 -10.23 -4.82
CA ILE A 222 14.82 -8.92 -5.43
C ILE A 222 13.31 -8.67 -5.52
N VAL A 223 12.84 -7.58 -4.91
CA VAL A 223 11.44 -7.14 -5.01
C VAL A 223 11.41 -5.86 -5.85
N MET A 224 10.90 -5.95 -7.07
CA MET A 224 10.79 -4.83 -8.00
C MET A 224 9.39 -4.20 -7.96
N TYR A 225 9.31 -2.92 -7.63
CA TYR A 225 8.10 -2.11 -7.71
C TYR A 225 8.08 -1.32 -9.02
N LEU A 226 7.12 -1.62 -9.89
CA LEU A 226 6.84 -0.87 -11.11
C LEU A 226 5.74 0.16 -10.84
N GLY A 227 6.03 1.45 -11.03
CA GLY A 227 5.10 2.55 -10.73
C GLY A 227 5.43 3.31 -9.44
N GLY A 228 6.26 2.72 -8.59
CA GLY A 228 6.88 3.38 -7.45
C GLY A 228 6.65 2.65 -6.12
N VAL A 229 7.39 3.06 -5.10
CA VAL A 229 7.30 2.51 -3.74
C VAL A 229 7.39 3.64 -2.70
N SER A 230 6.70 3.46 -1.58
CA SER A 230 6.75 4.39 -0.44
C SER A 230 7.84 4.04 0.56
N TYR A 231 8.26 5.02 1.37
CA TYR A 231 9.17 4.76 2.50
C TYR A 231 8.57 3.81 3.55
N MET A 232 7.24 3.81 3.69
CA MET A 232 6.51 2.89 4.56
C MET A 232 6.72 1.43 4.12
N GLU A 233 6.54 1.14 2.83
CA GLU A 233 6.74 -0.21 2.26
C GLU A 233 8.22 -0.63 2.33
N ILE A 234 9.14 0.28 2.02
CA ILE A 234 10.59 0.02 2.15
C ILE A 234 10.92 -0.36 3.60
N SER A 235 10.37 0.35 4.58
CA SER A 235 10.63 0.10 6.00
C SER A 235 10.08 -1.26 6.44
N ALA A 236 8.86 -1.60 6.01
CA ALA A 236 8.26 -2.90 6.26
C ALA A 236 9.07 -4.05 5.62
N LEU A 237 9.58 -3.89 4.39
CA LEU A 237 10.45 -4.89 3.75
C LEU A 237 11.79 -5.05 4.47
N ARG A 238 12.38 -3.95 4.94
CA ARG A 238 13.61 -4.00 5.76
C ARG A 238 13.38 -4.73 7.08
N PHE A 239 12.24 -4.48 7.72
CA PHE A 239 11.82 -5.22 8.92
C PHE A 239 11.72 -6.72 8.65
N LEU A 240 11.04 -7.12 7.56
CA LEU A 240 10.96 -8.53 7.16
C LEU A 240 12.32 -9.15 6.90
N SER A 241 13.20 -8.46 6.17
CA SER A 241 14.53 -8.98 5.84
C SER A 241 15.39 -9.22 7.09
N ARG A 242 15.21 -8.41 8.14
CA ARG A 242 15.92 -8.56 9.42
C ARG A 242 15.35 -9.69 10.27
N HIS A 243 14.06 -9.96 10.15
CA HIS A 243 13.39 -10.95 10.98
C HIS A 243 14.01 -12.35 10.81
N PRO A 244 14.34 -13.08 11.90
CA PRO A 244 15.05 -14.35 11.82
C PRO A 244 14.23 -15.44 11.13
N THR A 245 12.91 -15.42 11.27
CA THR A 245 12.00 -16.39 10.64
C THR A 245 11.87 -16.19 9.13
N PHE A 246 12.25 -15.02 8.62
CA PHE A 246 12.15 -14.70 7.21
C PHE A 246 13.37 -15.24 6.45
N PRO A 247 13.20 -16.08 5.43
CA PRO A 247 14.29 -16.90 4.93
C PRO A 247 15.16 -16.22 3.85
N TYR A 248 14.83 -14.99 3.44
CA TYR A 248 15.56 -14.25 2.40
C TYR A 248 16.14 -12.92 2.91
N HIS A 249 17.19 -12.45 2.25
CA HIS A 249 17.62 -11.06 2.32
C HIS A 249 16.97 -10.25 1.19
N ILE A 250 16.18 -9.22 1.52
CA ILE A 250 15.40 -8.47 0.52
C ILE A 250 16.21 -7.29 -0.02
N VAL A 251 16.24 -7.17 -1.35
CA VAL A 251 16.70 -5.98 -2.07
C VAL A 251 15.51 -5.37 -2.81
N THR A 252 15.09 -4.19 -2.38
CA THR A 252 14.00 -3.45 -3.02
C THR A 252 14.55 -2.66 -4.21
N VAL A 253 13.94 -2.84 -5.38
CA VAL A 253 14.20 -2.06 -6.59
C VAL A 253 12.90 -1.37 -6.97
N THR A 254 12.97 -0.13 -7.45
CA THR A 254 11.78 0.64 -7.79
C THR A 254 12.06 1.58 -8.94
N THR A 255 11.02 1.94 -9.70
CA THR A 255 11.11 2.99 -10.72
C THR A 255 11.21 4.38 -10.11
N LYS A 256 10.53 4.64 -8.99
CA LYS A 256 10.49 5.94 -8.31
C LYS A 256 10.06 5.80 -6.86
N ILE A 257 10.63 6.60 -5.96
CA ILE A 257 10.10 6.72 -4.60
C ILE A 257 8.93 7.71 -4.64
N ILE A 258 7.75 7.28 -4.18
CA ILE A 258 6.51 8.05 -4.26
C ILE A 258 5.82 8.16 -2.89
N ASN A 259 4.97 9.17 -2.77
CA ASN A 259 3.99 9.34 -1.69
C ASN A 259 2.64 9.77 -2.28
N GLY A 260 1.58 9.77 -1.45
CA GLY A 260 0.23 10.09 -1.91
C GLY A 260 0.10 11.45 -2.60
N SER A 261 0.78 12.48 -2.09
CA SER A 261 0.74 13.82 -2.69
C SER A 261 1.45 13.86 -4.04
N THR A 262 2.66 13.29 -4.13
CA THR A 262 3.43 13.23 -5.40
C THR A 262 2.75 12.37 -6.46
N LEU A 263 1.97 11.36 -6.06
CA LEU A 263 1.17 10.56 -6.98
C LEU A 263 0.06 11.40 -7.58
N LEU A 264 -0.74 12.08 -6.75
CA LEU A 264 -1.83 12.93 -7.22
C LEU A 264 -1.34 14.12 -8.05
N GLN A 265 -0.24 14.75 -7.65
CA GLN A 265 0.41 15.84 -8.40
C GLN A 265 1.03 15.37 -9.73
N SER A 266 1.27 14.07 -9.90
CA SER A 266 1.73 13.54 -11.20
C SER A 266 0.58 13.26 -12.17
N LEU A 267 -0.66 13.29 -11.67
CA LEU A 267 -1.88 13.03 -12.42
C LEU A 267 -2.72 14.28 -12.71
N GLY A 268 -2.42 15.41 -12.04
CA GLY A 268 -3.02 16.72 -12.30
C GLY A 268 -1.99 17.70 -12.85
#